data_AF-A0A6G3X266-F1
#
_entry.id   AF-A0A6G3X266-F1
#
_cell.length_a   1.000
_cell.length_b   1.000
_cell.length_c   1.000
_cell.angle_alpha   90.00
_cell.angle_beta   90.00
_cell.angle_gamma   90.00
#
_symmetry.space_group_name_H-M   'P 1'
#
loop_
_entity.id
_entity.type
_entity.pdbx_description
1 polymer ?
#
loop_
_entity_poly.entity_id
_entity_poly.type
_entity_poly.pdbx_seq_one_letter_code
_entity_poly.pdbx_strand_id
1 'polypeptide(L)'
;GLRSDALFTGNASGKVDFDYSERCTADDCSSLTEDTAKRWPDVPFDAICTAAETECLATGPSFFTRKMLTGINTSVWSTAAEPDAYKSVDSYALAYQFLDGADIGNPSDKTLVLKSLQRTGKNGGSVTVPPVEFGYHMRPNRVDATDNILPLTRPRINTVTSETGAITTV
;
A
#
# COMPACT_ATOMS: atom_id res chain seq x y z
N GLY A 1 -26.46 -16.44 -7.48
CA GLY A 1 -27.05 -16.56 -6.14
C GLY A 1 -26.91 -15.25 -5.42
N LEU A 2 -28.00 -14.48 -5.33
CA LEU A 2 -28.19 -13.31 -4.46
C LEU A 2 -29.69 -13.14 -4.11
N ARG A 3 -30.52 -14.15 -4.43
CA ARG A 3 -31.92 -14.19 -4.03
C ARG A 3 -32.00 -14.69 -2.60
N SER A 4 -33.06 -14.32 -1.87
CA SER A 4 -33.25 -14.64 -0.45
C SER A 4 -33.20 -16.14 -0.16
N ASP A 5 -33.51 -16.99 -1.14
CA ASP A 5 -33.51 -18.46 -1.08
C ASP A 5 -32.20 -19.10 -1.56
N ALA A 6 -31.22 -18.31 -2.02
CA ALA A 6 -29.97 -18.80 -2.64
C ALA A 6 -28.77 -17.87 -2.38
N LEU A 7 -28.66 -17.36 -1.15
CA LEU A 7 -27.52 -16.55 -0.71
C LEU A 7 -26.25 -17.40 -0.64
N PHE A 8 -25.15 -16.90 -1.21
CA PHE A 8 -23.81 -17.51 -1.18
C PHE A 8 -23.64 -18.89 -1.84
N THR A 9 -24.64 -19.40 -2.56
CA THR A 9 -24.57 -20.72 -3.22
C THR A 9 -24.12 -20.69 -4.69
N GLY A 10 -24.01 -19.50 -5.29
CA GLY A 10 -23.58 -19.35 -6.68
C GLY A 10 -22.25 -18.61 -6.79
N ASN A 11 -21.62 -18.68 -7.97
CA ASN A 11 -20.42 -17.92 -8.27
C ASN A 11 -20.71 -16.41 -8.22
N ALA A 12 -19.76 -15.65 -7.65
CA ALA A 12 -19.83 -14.20 -7.63
C ALA A 12 -19.68 -13.66 -9.07
N SER A 13 -20.48 -12.66 -9.43
CA SER A 13 -20.40 -12.07 -10.78
C SER A 13 -19.07 -11.33 -11.00
N GLY A 14 -18.50 -10.75 -9.95
CA GLY A 14 -17.21 -10.08 -9.95
C GLY A 14 -16.31 -10.58 -8.82
N LYS A 15 -15.01 -10.58 -9.07
CA LYS A 15 -13.97 -10.94 -8.11
C LYS A 15 -12.83 -9.93 -8.19
N VAL A 16 -12.35 -9.52 -7.02
CA VAL A 16 -11.19 -8.63 -6.86
C VAL A 16 -10.16 -9.35 -6.02
N ASP A 17 -8.98 -9.57 -6.59
CA ASP A 17 -7.83 -10.14 -5.91
C ASP A 17 -6.81 -9.02 -5.61
N PHE A 18 -6.22 -9.07 -4.42
CA PHE A 18 -5.25 -8.08 -3.95
C PHE A 18 -3.87 -8.73 -3.76
N ASP A 19 -2.85 -8.13 -4.36
CA ASP A 19 -1.45 -8.56 -4.21
C ASP A 19 -0.73 -7.65 -3.22
N TYR A 20 0.18 -8.23 -2.43
CA TYR A 20 0.89 -7.52 -1.37
C TYR A 20 2.40 -7.79 -1.41
N SER A 21 3.18 -6.83 -0.90
CA SER A 21 4.60 -6.99 -0.63
C SER A 21 4.96 -6.41 0.74
N GLU A 22 6.13 -6.74 1.28
CA GLU A 22 6.62 -6.14 2.54
C GLU A 22 6.93 -4.65 2.35
N ARG A 23 6.74 -3.85 3.40
CA ARG A 23 7.11 -2.42 3.48
C ARG A 23 8.59 -2.21 3.79
N CYS A 24 9.44 -3.07 3.27
CA CYS A 24 10.87 -3.03 3.50
C CYS A 24 11.60 -2.29 2.36
N THR A 25 12.85 -1.88 2.59
CA THR A 25 13.72 -1.22 1.61
C THR A 25 14.82 -2.12 1.05
N ALA A 26 14.88 -3.39 1.46
CA ALA A 26 15.90 -4.34 1.04
C ALA A 26 15.36 -5.32 -0.03
N ASP A 27 16.25 -6.03 -0.72
CA ASP A 27 15.85 -7.08 -1.65
C ASP A 27 15.27 -8.30 -0.92
N ASP A 28 15.84 -8.62 0.26
CA ASP A 28 15.34 -9.68 1.14
C ASP A 28 14.62 -9.11 2.37
N CYS A 29 13.32 -9.42 2.42
CA CYS A 29 12.38 -8.99 3.44
C CYS A 29 11.65 -10.16 4.09
N SER A 30 12.24 -11.36 3.99
CA SER A 30 11.68 -12.57 4.57
C SER A 30 11.62 -12.54 6.10
N SER A 31 12.54 -11.81 6.74
CA SER A 31 12.70 -11.80 8.20
C SER A 31 12.77 -10.39 8.78
N LEU A 32 11.83 -10.09 9.67
CA LEU A 32 11.80 -8.88 10.49
C LEU A 32 12.17 -9.26 11.94
N THR A 33 13.40 -8.93 12.32
CA THR A 33 13.98 -9.11 13.66
C THR A 33 14.59 -7.79 14.11
N GLU A 34 15.10 -7.72 15.34
CA GLU A 34 15.80 -6.53 15.85
C GLU A 34 16.93 -6.08 14.91
N ASP A 35 17.78 -7.02 14.45
CA ASP A 35 18.89 -6.74 13.54
C ASP A 35 18.46 -6.22 12.16
N THR A 36 17.29 -6.66 11.68
CA THR A 36 16.77 -6.31 10.36
C THR A 36 15.71 -5.21 10.38
N ALA A 37 15.26 -4.77 11.57
CA ALA A 37 14.19 -3.79 11.75
C ALA A 37 14.41 -2.49 10.98
N LYS A 38 15.66 -2.04 10.88
CA LYS A 38 16.08 -0.88 10.08
C LYS A 38 15.70 -0.95 8.59
N ARG A 39 15.38 -2.13 8.05
CA ARG A 39 14.90 -2.31 6.67
C ARG A 39 13.43 -1.92 6.52
N TRP A 40 12.66 -1.81 7.60
CA TRP A 40 11.26 -1.35 7.60
C TRP A 40 11.16 0.01 8.30
N PRO A 41 11.52 1.12 7.64
CA PRO A 41 11.65 2.42 8.29
C PRO A 41 10.31 2.99 8.79
N ASP A 42 9.18 2.47 8.36
CA ASP A 42 7.85 2.93 8.76
C ASP A 42 7.01 1.89 9.52
N VAL A 43 7.62 0.75 9.90
CA VAL A 43 6.97 -0.26 10.74
C VAL A 43 7.50 -0.15 12.17
N PRO A 44 6.64 0.01 13.17
CA PRO A 44 7.05 0.02 14.57
C PRO A 44 7.38 -1.40 15.02
N PHE A 45 8.61 -1.86 14.77
CA PHE A 45 9.08 -3.20 15.14
C PHE A 45 8.96 -3.44 16.65
N ASP A 46 9.26 -2.42 17.44
CA ASP A 46 9.15 -2.39 18.91
C ASP A 46 7.71 -2.59 19.41
N ALA A 47 6.70 -2.35 18.57
CA ALA A 47 5.30 -2.64 18.87
C ALA A 47 4.88 -4.08 18.50
N ILE A 48 5.76 -4.89 17.89
CA ILE A 48 5.49 -6.30 17.59
C ILE A 48 5.77 -7.14 18.85
N CYS A 49 4.72 -7.38 19.63
CA CYS A 49 4.81 -8.22 20.81
C CYS A 49 4.25 -9.62 20.55
N THR A 50 5.14 -10.59 20.35
CA THR A 50 4.74 -12.00 20.28
C THR A 50 4.61 -12.59 21.68
N ALA A 51 3.90 -13.70 21.82
CA ALA A 51 3.74 -14.39 23.12
C ALA A 51 5.08 -14.90 23.70
N ALA A 52 6.15 -14.98 22.89
CA ALA A 52 7.46 -15.42 23.31
C ALA A 52 8.38 -14.27 23.76
N GLU A 53 8.01 -13.01 23.52
CA GLU A 53 8.84 -11.85 23.89
C GLU A 53 8.77 -11.58 25.40
N THR A 54 9.93 -11.53 26.05
CA THR A 54 10.04 -11.22 27.48
C THR A 54 10.18 -9.72 27.78
N GLU A 55 10.53 -8.91 26.78
CA GLU A 55 10.81 -7.48 26.90
C GLU A 55 9.82 -6.59 26.14
N CYS A 56 8.58 -7.08 25.93
CA CYS A 56 7.52 -6.28 25.36
C CYS A 56 6.96 -5.26 26.37
N LEU A 57 7.12 -3.97 26.09
CA LEU A 57 6.56 -2.86 26.88
C LEU A 57 5.28 -2.27 26.26
N ALA A 58 4.36 -3.12 25.80
CA ALA A 58 3.10 -2.66 25.21
C ALA A 58 2.23 -1.92 26.24
N THR A 59 1.95 -0.65 25.99
CA THR A 59 1.07 0.20 26.82
C THR A 59 -0.40 0.19 26.38
N GLY A 60 -0.69 -0.46 25.24
CA GLY A 60 -2.02 -0.59 24.65
C GLY A 60 -1.99 -1.36 23.33
N PRO A 61 -3.15 -1.63 22.73
CA PRO A 61 -3.22 -2.29 21.43
C PRO A 61 -2.59 -1.43 20.34
N SER A 62 -1.74 -2.03 19.51
CA SER A 62 -1.11 -1.38 18.36
C SER A 62 -1.65 -1.98 17.06
N PHE A 63 -2.00 -1.12 16.10
CA PHE A 63 -2.55 -1.53 14.82
C PHE A 63 -1.69 -0.97 13.69
N PHE A 64 -1.03 -1.87 12.97
CA PHE A 64 -0.23 -1.54 11.80
C PHE A 64 -0.17 -2.77 10.89
N THR A 65 0.33 -2.54 9.68
CA THR A 65 0.60 -3.62 8.73
C THR A 65 2.03 -3.53 8.23
N ARG A 66 2.65 -4.70 8.06
CA ARG A 66 3.94 -4.84 7.38
C ARG A 66 3.81 -4.91 5.86
N LYS A 67 2.58 -4.93 5.34
CA LYS A 67 2.28 -5.13 3.93
C LYS A 67 1.88 -3.83 3.26
N MET A 68 2.33 -3.64 2.03
CA MET A 68 1.80 -2.65 1.09
C MET A 68 1.07 -3.36 -0.05
N LEU A 69 -0.02 -2.77 -0.50
CA LEU A 69 -0.83 -3.29 -1.61
C LEU A 69 -0.14 -2.97 -2.94
N THR A 70 0.31 -3.96 -3.69
CA THR A 70 1.06 -3.77 -4.94
C THR A 70 0.25 -4.06 -6.20
N GLY A 71 -0.84 -4.82 -6.06
CA GLY A 71 -1.68 -5.22 -7.18
C GLY A 71 -3.16 -5.27 -6.83
N ILE A 72 -4.00 -4.82 -7.76
CA ILE A 72 -5.45 -5.05 -7.73
C ILE A 72 -5.82 -5.71 -9.04
N ASN A 73 -6.36 -6.92 -9.01
CA ASN A 73 -6.79 -7.65 -10.20
C ASN A 73 -8.29 -7.87 -10.16
N THR A 74 -8.98 -7.47 -11.22
CA THR A 74 -10.43 -7.58 -11.32
C THR A 74 -10.80 -8.61 -12.37
N SER A 75 -11.84 -9.40 -12.08
CA SER A 75 -12.35 -10.41 -12.98
C SER A 75 -13.86 -10.57 -12.85
N VAL A 76 -14.49 -11.09 -13.90
CA VAL A 76 -15.94 -11.35 -13.94
C VAL A 76 -16.20 -12.80 -14.30
N TRP A 77 -17.21 -13.40 -13.67
CA TRP A 77 -17.63 -14.76 -14.00
C TRP A 77 -18.24 -14.79 -15.41
N SER A 78 -17.76 -15.70 -16.25
CA SER A 78 -18.17 -15.83 -17.64
C SER A 78 -18.54 -17.26 -17.97
N THR A 79 -19.82 -17.50 -18.24
CA THR A 79 -20.31 -18.76 -18.80
C THR A 79 -20.08 -18.89 -20.32
N ALA A 80 -19.47 -17.86 -20.92
CA ALA A 80 -18.93 -17.90 -22.29
C ALA A 80 -17.42 -18.22 -22.29
N ALA A 81 -16.86 -18.62 -21.14
CA ALA A 81 -15.55 -19.26 -21.08
C ALA A 81 -15.79 -20.77 -21.20
N GLU A 82 -14.85 -21.50 -21.78
CA GLU A 82 -14.95 -22.96 -21.88
C GLU A 82 -13.69 -23.59 -21.26
N PRO A 83 -13.80 -24.20 -20.05
CA PRO A 83 -14.98 -24.25 -19.18
C PRO A 83 -15.33 -22.89 -18.55
N ASP A 84 -16.54 -22.78 -17.98
CA ASP A 84 -16.98 -21.59 -17.22
C ASP A 84 -15.89 -21.13 -16.23
N ALA A 85 -15.51 -19.86 -16.30
CA ALA A 85 -14.39 -19.32 -15.54
C ALA A 85 -14.49 -17.81 -15.32
N TYR A 86 -13.69 -17.31 -14.39
CA TYR A 86 -13.46 -15.87 -14.24
C TYR A 86 -12.56 -15.37 -15.38
N LYS A 87 -13.04 -14.37 -16.14
CA LYS A 87 -12.24 -13.64 -17.13
C LYS A 87 -11.73 -12.33 -16.53
N SER A 88 -10.45 -12.03 -16.75
CA SER A 88 -9.82 -10.79 -16.28
C SER A 88 -10.39 -9.57 -17.00
N VAL A 89 -10.56 -8.46 -16.27
CA VAL A 89 -11.10 -7.19 -16.81
C VAL A 89 -10.05 -6.10 -16.78
N ASP A 90 -9.58 -5.73 -15.58
CA ASP A 90 -8.54 -4.73 -15.36
C ASP A 90 -7.56 -5.21 -14.28
N SER A 91 -6.29 -4.81 -14.40
CA SER A 91 -5.32 -4.87 -13.31
C SER A 91 -4.72 -3.51 -13.04
N TYR A 92 -4.41 -3.23 -11.78
CA TYR A 92 -3.77 -2.00 -11.33
C TYR A 92 -2.49 -2.36 -10.60
N ALA A 93 -1.36 -1.87 -11.10
CA ALA A 93 -0.06 -1.98 -10.42
C ALA A 93 0.20 -0.71 -9.62
N LEU A 94 0.51 -0.85 -8.33
CA LEU A 94 0.79 0.26 -7.41
C LEU A 94 2.29 0.28 -7.11
N ALA A 95 2.95 1.40 -7.39
CA ALA A 95 4.35 1.61 -7.04
C ALA A 95 4.46 2.63 -5.91
N TYR A 96 5.40 2.40 -5.00
CA TYR A 96 5.61 3.23 -3.81
C TYR A 96 7.02 3.78 -3.77
N GLN A 97 7.21 4.78 -2.90
CA GLN A 97 8.53 5.29 -2.54
C GLN A 97 8.54 5.67 -1.07
N PHE A 98 9.73 5.65 -0.47
CA PHE A 98 9.95 6.14 0.89
C PHE A 98 10.49 7.56 0.83
N LEU A 99 9.77 8.51 1.43
CA LEU A 99 10.19 9.91 1.54
C LEU A 99 10.69 10.22 2.95
N ASP A 100 11.80 10.95 3.02
CA ASP A 100 12.53 11.27 4.25
C ASP A 100 12.05 12.61 4.83
N GLY A 101 11.67 12.59 6.11
CA GLY A 101 11.27 13.80 6.86
C GLY A 101 12.44 14.73 7.15
N ALA A 102 13.66 14.17 7.17
CA ALA A 102 14.89 14.79 7.65
C ALA A 102 14.79 15.33 9.08
N ASP A 103 13.91 14.74 9.90
CA ASP A 103 13.62 15.21 11.25
C ASP A 103 14.70 14.77 12.25
N ILE A 104 15.34 13.61 12.01
CA ILE A 104 16.30 12.97 12.93
C ILE A 104 17.72 12.80 12.37
N GLY A 105 18.00 13.40 11.22
CA GLY A 105 19.33 13.38 10.57
C GLY A 105 19.78 11.99 10.08
N ASN A 106 18.88 11.02 9.99
CA ASN A 106 19.14 9.68 9.50
C ASN A 106 17.87 9.10 8.82
N PRO A 107 17.99 8.06 7.98
CA PRO A 107 16.89 7.57 7.13
C PRO A 107 15.78 6.80 7.85
N SER A 108 15.77 6.72 9.18
CA SER A 108 14.83 5.88 9.95
C SER A 108 13.46 6.52 10.18
N ASP A 109 13.24 7.76 9.75
CA ASP A 109 11.97 8.49 9.83
C ASP A 109 11.18 8.52 8.50
N LYS A 110 11.56 7.69 7.53
CA LYS A 110 10.93 7.67 6.22
C LYS A 110 9.47 7.25 6.28
N THR A 111 8.66 7.86 5.42
CA THR A 111 7.25 7.54 5.24
C THR A 111 7.03 6.90 3.88
N LEU A 112 6.35 5.75 3.82
CA LEU A 112 5.91 5.15 2.57
C LEU A 112 4.77 5.97 1.95
N VAL A 113 4.91 6.32 0.68
CA VAL A 113 3.87 7.00 -0.11
C VAL A 113 3.63 6.30 -1.44
N LEU A 114 2.42 6.42 -1.96
CA LEU A 114 2.07 5.93 -3.29
C LEU A 114 2.73 6.84 -4.34
N LYS A 115 3.60 6.29 -5.19
CA LYS A 115 4.26 7.05 -6.25
C LYS A 115 3.42 7.06 -7.53
N SER A 116 2.88 5.90 -7.89
CA SER A 116 2.07 5.77 -9.09
C SER A 116 1.09 4.60 -9.03
N LEU A 117 0.09 4.68 -9.89
CA LEU A 117 -0.89 3.63 -10.14
C LEU A 117 -1.03 3.46 -11.66
N GLN A 118 -0.75 2.26 -12.16
CA GLN A 118 -0.83 1.94 -13.59
C GLN A 118 -1.91 0.91 -13.87
N ARG A 119 -2.90 1.29 -14.68
CA ARG A 119 -3.96 0.40 -15.14
C ARG A 119 -3.54 -0.37 -16.40
N THR A 120 -3.93 -1.64 -16.48
CA THR A 120 -3.89 -2.45 -17.68
C THR A 120 -5.25 -3.13 -17.88
N GLY A 121 -5.93 -2.81 -18.97
CA GLY A 121 -7.14 -3.53 -19.40
C GLY A 121 -6.76 -4.89 -19.96
N LYS A 122 -7.54 -5.92 -19.64
CA LYS A 122 -7.29 -7.34 -19.96
C LYS A 122 -8.43 -8.02 -20.72
N ASN A 123 -9.50 -7.29 -21.07
CA ASN A 123 -10.64 -7.85 -21.78
C ASN A 123 -10.39 -7.92 -23.30
N GLY A 124 -10.28 -9.13 -23.86
CA GLY A 124 -10.07 -9.35 -25.30
C GLY A 124 -8.66 -9.00 -25.80
N GLY A 125 -7.74 -8.64 -24.90
CA GLY A 125 -6.37 -8.22 -25.17
C GLY A 125 -5.82 -7.44 -23.98
N SER A 126 -4.51 -7.19 -23.97
CA SER A 126 -3.84 -6.38 -22.93
C SER A 126 -3.55 -4.98 -23.45
N VAL A 127 -4.08 -3.95 -22.78
CA VAL A 127 -3.81 -2.54 -23.08
C VAL A 127 -3.39 -1.82 -21.81
N THR A 128 -2.13 -1.42 -21.74
CA THR A 128 -1.58 -0.63 -20.63
C THR A 128 -1.70 0.85 -20.94
N VAL A 129 -2.22 1.64 -20.00
CA VAL A 129 -2.30 3.10 -20.09
C VAL A 129 -1.15 3.76 -19.31
N PRO A 130 -0.81 5.02 -19.60
CA PRO A 130 0.15 5.77 -18.78
C PRO A 130 -0.29 5.79 -17.30
N PRO A 131 0.66 5.79 -16.36
CA PRO A 131 0.34 5.77 -14.94
C PRO A 131 -0.30 7.10 -14.49
N VAL A 132 -1.15 7.02 -13.48
CA VAL A 132 -1.43 8.17 -12.61
C VAL A 132 -0.24 8.32 -11.66
N GLU A 133 0.32 9.52 -11.57
CA GLU A 133 1.47 9.82 -10.73
C GLU A 133 1.11 10.82 -9.62
N PHE A 134 1.71 10.62 -8.44
CA PHE A 134 1.50 11.46 -7.26
C PHE A 134 2.79 12.20 -6.89
N GLY A 135 2.72 13.53 -6.88
CA GLY A 135 3.77 14.38 -6.35
C GLY A 135 3.53 14.73 -4.89
N TYR A 136 4.62 14.95 -4.17
CA TYR A 136 4.59 15.29 -2.75
C TYR A 136 5.43 16.51 -2.43
N HIS A 137 5.01 17.23 -1.40
CA HIS A 137 5.80 18.23 -0.72
C HIS A 137 5.80 17.96 0.79
N MET A 138 6.89 18.30 1.45
CA MET A 138 7.05 18.05 2.88
C MET A 138 6.41 19.21 3.68
N ARG A 139 5.63 18.86 4.70
CA ARG A 139 5.01 19.83 5.62
C ARG A 139 5.16 19.37 7.07
N PRO A 140 5.34 20.31 8.02
CA PRO A 140 5.16 20.00 9.42
C PRO A 140 3.77 19.40 9.68
N ASN A 141 3.74 18.30 10.42
CA ASN A 141 2.53 17.60 10.88
C ASN A 141 2.28 17.80 12.38
N ARG A 142 3.00 18.75 12.97
CA ARG A 142 2.91 19.10 14.37
C ARG A 142 2.97 20.62 14.48
N VAL A 143 2.24 21.14 15.46
CA VAL A 143 2.33 22.56 15.83
C VAL A 143 3.69 22.76 16.49
N ASP A 144 4.46 23.70 15.97
CA ASP A 144 5.76 24.04 16.53
C ASP A 144 5.60 24.63 17.94
N ALA A 145 6.47 24.21 18.86
CA ALA A 145 6.45 24.63 20.25
C ALA A 145 7.88 24.59 20.81
N THR A 146 8.18 25.42 21.80
CA THR A 146 9.46 25.39 22.51
C THR A 146 9.49 24.18 23.46
N ASP A 147 9.78 23.00 22.92
CA ASP A 147 9.91 21.78 23.68
C ASP A 147 11.05 20.87 23.17
N ASN A 148 11.25 19.76 23.88
CA ASN A 148 12.31 18.78 23.60
C ASN A 148 11.78 17.57 22.81
N ILE A 149 10.75 17.76 21.98
CA ILE A 149 10.18 16.70 21.16
C ILE A 149 10.60 16.95 19.71
N LEU A 150 11.05 15.88 19.03
CA LEU A 150 11.51 15.95 17.64
C LEU A 150 10.44 16.53 16.70
N PRO A 151 10.87 17.21 15.60
CA PRO A 151 9.95 17.62 14.55
C PRO A 151 9.29 16.38 13.90
N LEU A 152 8.13 16.60 13.29
CA LEU A 152 7.40 15.57 12.58
C LEU A 152 6.96 16.11 11.23
N THR A 153 7.78 15.88 10.22
CA THR A 153 7.55 16.31 8.85
C THR A 153 6.94 15.15 8.06
N ARG A 154 5.82 15.40 7.39
CA ARG A 154 5.12 14.37 6.61
C ARG A 154 4.90 14.82 5.17
N PRO A 155 4.95 13.89 4.20
CA PRO A 155 4.62 14.18 2.82
C PRO A 155 3.13 14.51 2.68
N ARG A 156 2.82 15.49 1.83
CA ARG A 156 1.48 15.91 1.42
C ARG A 156 1.40 15.89 -0.09
N ILE A 157 0.34 15.28 -0.62
CA ILE A 157 0.10 15.32 -2.07
C ILE A 157 -0.03 16.79 -2.47
N ASN A 158 0.80 17.26 -3.41
CA ASN A 158 0.61 18.56 -4.07
C ASN A 158 0.18 18.39 -5.53
N THR A 159 0.52 17.28 -6.18
CA THR A 159 0.18 17.10 -7.59
C THR A 159 -0.33 15.70 -7.87
N VAL A 160 -1.28 15.63 -8.80
CA VAL A 160 -1.74 14.39 -9.42
C VAL A 160 -1.67 14.57 -10.92
N THR A 161 -0.85 13.75 -11.58
CA THR A 161 -0.79 13.66 -13.05
C THR A 161 -1.68 12.50 -13.48
N SER A 162 -2.73 12.77 -14.27
CA SER A 162 -3.66 11.75 -14.76
C SER A 162 -3.06 10.88 -15.87
N GLU A 163 -3.75 9.80 -16.23
CA GLU A 163 -3.39 8.91 -17.36
C GLU A 163 -3.33 9.67 -18.71
N THR A 164 -4.05 10.80 -18.82
CA THR A 164 -4.06 11.69 -20.00
C THR A 164 -2.98 12.77 -19.95
N GLY A 165 -2.19 12.83 -18.88
CA GLY A 165 -1.16 13.85 -18.65
C GLY A 165 -1.67 15.16 -18.05
N ALA A 166 -2.95 15.27 -17.70
CA ALA A 166 -3.47 16.47 -17.05
C ALA A 166 -2.94 16.55 -15.61
N ILE A 167 -2.48 17.73 -15.20
CA ILE A 167 -1.90 17.96 -13.88
C ILE A 167 -2.92 18.72 -13.03
N THR A 168 -3.30 18.12 -11.90
CA THR A 168 -4.05 18.78 -10.84
C THR A 168 -3.10 19.14 -9.71
N THR A 169 -3.09 20.41 -9.29
CA THR A 169 -2.34 20.87 -8.11
C THR A 169 -3.31 21.06 -6.94
N VAL A 170 -2.91 20.64 -5.74
CA VAL A 170 -3.73 20.61 -4.51
C VAL A 170 -3.13 21.47 -3.41
#